data_AF-A0A380FLK3-F1
#
_entry.id   AF-A0A380FLK3-F1
#
_cell.length_a   1.000
_cell.length_b   1.000
_cell.length_c   1.000
_cell.angle_alpha   90.00
_cell.angle_beta   90.00
_cell.angle_gamma   90.00
#
_symmetry.space_group_name_H-M   'P 1'
#
loop_
_entity.id
_entity.type
_entity.pdbx_description
1 polymer ?
#
loop_
_entity_poly.entity_id
_entity_poly.type
_entity_poly.pdbx_seq_one_letter_code
_entity_poly.pdbx_strand_id
1 'polypeptide(L)'
;MSLKVYVDTQDAMGANMLNTILEGITAYLNNELSDIDILMSILSNHATASVVKVQGEIDVDALTKGDRDGHVVAKRMERASVLAQVDIHRAATHNKGVMNGIHAVVLATGNDTRGAEASAHAYASKDGQYRGIATWEY
;
A
#
# COMPACT_ATOMS: atom_id res chain seq x y z
N MET A 1 -16.70 17.49 7.85
CA MET A 1 -16.18 16.70 8.98
C MET A 1 -16.18 15.23 8.57
N SER A 2 -15.28 14.39 9.09
CA SER A 2 -15.27 12.94 8.81
C SER A 2 -15.09 12.16 10.12
N LEU A 3 -15.94 11.17 10.38
CA LEU A 3 -15.73 10.18 11.43
C LEU A 3 -14.93 9.00 10.86
N LYS A 4 -13.85 8.61 11.53
CA LYS A 4 -13.05 7.42 11.17
C LYS A 4 -13.29 6.34 12.20
N VAL A 5 -13.73 5.17 11.73
CA VAL A 5 -13.97 3.99 12.56
C VAL A 5 -12.90 2.97 12.22
N TYR A 6 -12.18 2.49 13.24
CA TYR A 6 -11.19 1.44 13.11
C TYR A 6 -11.79 0.15 13.65
N VAL A 7 -11.75 -0.90 12.83
CA VAL A 7 -12.36 -2.19 13.12
C VAL A 7 -11.33 -3.27 12.85
N ASP A 8 -11.19 -4.21 13.77
CA ASP A 8 -10.43 -5.44 13.55
C ASP A 8 -11.31 -6.44 12.80
N THR A 9 -10.97 -6.70 11.54
CA THR A 9 -11.73 -7.58 10.63
C THR A 9 -11.30 -9.04 10.71
N GLN A 10 -10.35 -9.37 11.60
CA GLN A 10 -9.73 -10.69 11.70
C GLN A 10 -9.17 -11.12 10.33
N ASP A 11 -9.52 -12.33 9.87
CA ASP A 11 -9.03 -12.89 8.60
C ASP A 11 -9.77 -12.35 7.36
N ALA A 12 -10.83 -11.55 7.53
CA ALA A 12 -11.56 -10.99 6.41
C ALA A 12 -10.91 -9.69 5.91
N MET A 13 -10.97 -9.43 4.59
CA MET A 13 -10.72 -8.09 4.04
C MET A 13 -11.65 -7.04 4.68
N GLY A 14 -12.91 -7.43 4.96
CA GLY A 14 -13.81 -6.65 5.81
C GLY A 14 -14.65 -5.57 5.13
N ALA A 15 -14.56 -5.37 3.81
CA ALA A 15 -15.32 -4.32 3.11
C ALA A 15 -16.83 -4.32 3.44
N ASN A 16 -17.50 -5.47 3.31
CA ASN A 16 -18.92 -5.59 3.62
C ASN A 16 -19.22 -5.39 5.11
N MET A 17 -18.39 -5.96 5.99
CA MET A 17 -18.52 -5.83 7.44
C MET A 17 -18.44 -4.35 7.87
N LEU A 18 -17.45 -3.63 7.35
CA LEU A 18 -17.24 -2.21 7.64
C LEU A 18 -18.42 -1.36 7.14
N ASN A 19 -18.91 -1.60 5.93
CA ASN A 19 -20.06 -0.84 5.42
C ASN A 19 -21.31 -1.06 6.29
N THR A 20 -21.61 -2.30 6.68
CA THR A 20 -22.73 -2.58 7.59
C THR A 20 -22.57 -1.93 8.96
N ILE A 21 -21.35 -1.94 9.53
CA ILE A 21 -21.07 -1.23 10.78
C ILE A 21 -21.30 0.28 10.62
N LEU A 22 -20.82 0.87 9.52
CA LEU A 22 -20.97 2.29 9.26
C LEU A 22 -22.43 2.69 9.02
N GLU A 23 -23.22 1.85 8.34
CA GLU A 23 -24.67 2.04 8.18
C GLU A 23 -25.39 2.07 9.54
N GLY A 24 -25.04 1.15 10.44
CA GLY A 24 -25.58 1.13 11.81
C GLY A 24 -25.21 2.38 12.62
N ILE A 25 -23.96 2.84 12.49
CA ILE A 25 -23.50 4.10 13.12
C ILE A 25 -24.28 5.29 12.55
N THR A 26 -24.46 5.36 11.24
CA THR A 26 -25.22 6.42 10.57
C THR A 26 -26.67 6.46 11.02
N ALA A 27 -27.33 5.31 11.15
CA ALA A 27 -28.69 5.23 11.67
C ALA A 27 -28.79 5.75 13.12
N TYR A 28 -27.80 5.43 13.97
CA TYR A 28 -27.73 5.95 15.33
C TYR A 28 -27.52 7.48 15.34
N LEU A 29 -26.54 7.99 14.59
CA LEU A 29 -26.23 9.42 14.57
C LEU A 29 -27.38 10.28 14.04
N ASN A 30 -28.11 9.81 13.03
CA ASN A 30 -29.29 10.53 12.51
C ASN A 30 -30.42 10.65 13.55
N ASN A 31 -30.51 9.73 14.52
CA ASN A 31 -31.50 9.80 15.59
C ASN A 31 -31.06 10.74 16.72
N GLU A 32 -29.77 10.77 17.04
CA GLU A 32 -29.23 11.56 18.16
C GLU A 32 -28.93 13.01 17.78
N LEU A 33 -28.67 13.28 16.50
CA LEU A 33 -28.26 14.57 15.99
C LEU A 33 -29.24 15.00 14.89
N SER A 34 -30.11 15.95 15.20
CA SER A 34 -31.18 16.40 14.30
C SER A 34 -30.68 17.25 13.11
N ASP A 35 -29.48 17.83 13.21
CA ASP A 35 -28.95 18.81 12.25
C ASP A 35 -27.69 18.32 11.52
N ILE A 36 -27.57 16.99 11.31
CA ILE A 36 -26.48 16.42 10.51
C ILE A 36 -27.00 15.85 9.19
N ASP A 37 -26.21 16.03 8.13
CA ASP A 37 -26.43 15.41 6.84
C ASP A 37 -25.24 14.49 6.54
N ILE A 38 -25.46 13.17 6.64
CA ILE A 38 -24.42 12.16 6.44
C ILE A 38 -24.38 11.78 4.95
N LEU A 39 -23.37 12.29 4.24
CA LEU A 39 -23.21 12.06 2.81
C LEU A 39 -22.88 10.60 2.44
N MET A 40 -22.00 9.93 3.18
CA MET A 40 -21.53 8.57 2.86
C MET A 40 -21.16 7.77 4.11
N SER A 41 -21.38 6.45 4.02
CA SER A 41 -20.98 5.44 4.99
C SER A 41 -20.21 4.34 4.25
N ILE A 42 -18.90 4.52 4.07
CA ILE A 42 -18.11 3.67 3.17
C ILE A 42 -16.72 3.41 3.74
N LEU A 43 -16.19 2.21 3.53
CA LEU A 43 -14.81 1.89 3.86
C LEU A 43 -13.81 2.80 3.12
N SER A 44 -12.60 2.90 3.67
CA SER A 44 -11.46 3.48 2.97
C SER A 44 -10.49 2.39 2.51
N ASN A 45 -10.15 2.38 1.22
CA ASN A 45 -9.07 1.54 0.70
C ASN A 45 -7.67 2.09 1.05
N HIS A 46 -7.57 3.27 1.68
CA HIS A 46 -6.30 3.78 2.21
C HIS A 46 -6.01 3.14 3.58
N ALA A 47 -5.74 1.84 3.57
CA ALA A 47 -5.62 0.98 4.76
C ALA A 47 -4.29 1.17 5.51
N THR A 48 -4.02 2.39 5.97
CA THR A 48 -2.79 2.77 6.70
C THR A 48 -2.64 2.06 8.05
N ALA A 49 -3.72 1.53 8.63
CA ALA A 49 -3.69 0.74 9.85
C ALA A 49 -3.28 -0.74 9.62
N SER A 50 -3.17 -1.19 8.36
CA SER A 50 -2.89 -2.59 7.98
C SER A 50 -1.59 -2.71 7.19
N VAL A 51 -0.60 -1.86 7.50
CA VAL A 51 0.70 -1.87 6.80
C VAL A 51 1.54 -3.05 7.26
N VAL A 52 1.99 -3.84 6.28
CA VAL A 52 2.95 -4.93 6.50
C VAL A 52 4.32 -4.48 5.99
N LYS A 53 5.37 -4.71 6.79
CA LYS A 53 6.76 -4.43 6.43
C LYS A 53 7.52 -5.74 6.23
N VAL A 54 8.23 -5.86 5.11
CA VAL A 54 9.13 -6.98 4.81
C VAL A 54 10.53 -6.44 4.62
N GLN A 55 11.53 -7.14 5.13
CA GLN A 55 12.95 -6.80 5.00
C GLN A 55 13.74 -8.08 4.70
N GLY A 56 14.87 -7.93 4.01
CA GLY A 56 15.77 -9.03 3.69
C GLY A 56 17.12 -8.51 3.24
N GLU A 57 18.11 -9.39 3.26
CA GLU A 57 19.48 -9.11 2.86
C GLU A 57 19.89 -10.06 1.74
N ILE A 58 20.78 -9.59 0.87
CA ILE A 58 21.35 -10.39 -0.20
C ILE A 58 22.87 -10.28 -0.06
N ASP A 59 23.53 -11.43 0.02
CA ASP A 59 25.00 -11.47 -0.02
C ASP A 59 25.49 -10.81 -1.32
N VAL A 60 26.42 -9.88 -1.21
CA VAL A 60 26.95 -9.14 -2.35
C VAL A 60 27.61 -10.09 -3.36
N ASP A 61 28.23 -11.16 -2.88
CA ASP A 61 28.83 -12.17 -3.76
C ASP A 61 27.79 -12.85 -4.66
N ALA A 62 26.56 -13.01 -4.15
CA ALA A 62 25.43 -13.57 -4.91
C ALA A 62 24.89 -12.63 -6.00
N LEU A 63 25.27 -11.35 -5.99
CA LEU A 63 24.91 -10.37 -7.03
C LEU A 63 25.87 -10.38 -8.22
N THR A 64 27.01 -11.09 -8.10
CA THR A 64 27.99 -11.23 -9.18
C THR A 64 27.35 -11.92 -10.39
N LYS A 65 27.45 -11.29 -11.58
CA LYS A 65 26.81 -11.79 -12.80
C LYS A 65 27.74 -11.72 -14.00
N GLY A 66 28.32 -12.87 -14.35
CA GLY A 66 29.38 -12.94 -15.36
C GLY A 66 30.55 -12.07 -14.93
N ASP A 67 30.99 -11.16 -15.80
CA ASP A 67 32.10 -10.25 -15.51
C ASP A 67 31.71 -9.01 -14.68
N ARG A 68 30.45 -8.92 -14.22
CA ARG A 68 30.03 -7.81 -13.33
C ARG A 68 30.17 -8.22 -11.87
N ASP A 69 31.07 -7.52 -11.19
CA ASP A 69 31.29 -7.56 -9.76
C ASP A 69 30.00 -7.22 -8.96
N GLY A 70 29.76 -7.98 -7.89
CA GLY A 70 28.59 -7.86 -7.03
C GLY A 70 28.46 -6.49 -6.35
N HIS A 71 29.57 -5.88 -5.91
CA HIS A 71 29.55 -4.55 -5.29
C HIS A 71 29.12 -3.47 -6.29
N VAL A 72 29.52 -3.61 -7.56
CA VAL A 72 29.06 -2.73 -8.64
C VAL A 72 27.55 -2.88 -8.86
N VAL A 73 27.03 -4.10 -8.80
CA VAL A 73 25.57 -4.35 -8.93
C VAL A 73 24.81 -3.76 -7.75
N ALA A 74 25.25 -4.02 -6.51
CA ALA A 74 24.63 -3.51 -5.28
C ALA A 74 24.56 -1.98 -5.27
N LYS A 75 25.68 -1.30 -5.56
CA LYS A 75 25.75 0.16 -5.67
C LYS A 75 24.81 0.72 -6.73
N ARG A 76 24.58 0.00 -7.84
CA ARG A 76 23.61 0.42 -8.87
C ARG A 76 22.17 0.20 -8.42
N MET A 77 21.89 -0.86 -7.65
CA MET A 77 20.57 -1.11 -7.06
C MET A 77 20.19 -0.01 -6.07
N GLU A 78 21.10 0.36 -5.16
CA GLU A 78 20.90 1.49 -4.24
C GLU A 78 20.63 2.79 -5.01
N ARG A 79 21.46 3.14 -6.01
CA ARG A 79 21.23 4.35 -6.82
C ARG A 79 19.89 4.34 -7.55
N ALA A 80 19.42 3.18 -8.02
CA ALA A 80 18.12 3.04 -8.63
C ALA A 80 16.96 3.18 -7.62
N SER A 81 17.17 2.72 -6.39
CA SER A 81 16.27 2.94 -5.25
C SER A 81 16.16 4.43 -4.93
N VAL A 82 17.29 5.13 -4.77
CA VAL A 82 17.32 6.59 -4.54
C VAL A 82 16.61 7.34 -5.66
N LEU A 83 16.84 6.98 -6.93
CA LEU A 83 16.15 7.62 -8.05
C LEU A 83 14.62 7.47 -7.95
N ALA A 84 14.11 6.30 -7.54
CA ALA A 84 12.69 6.08 -7.32
C ALA A 84 12.13 6.85 -6.12
N GLN A 85 12.97 7.34 -5.21
CA GLN A 85 12.55 8.21 -4.12
C GLN A 85 12.41 9.67 -4.55
N VAL A 86 13.18 10.14 -5.53
CA VAL A 86 13.23 11.57 -5.90
C VAL A 86 12.51 11.92 -7.21
N ASP A 87 12.37 10.97 -8.13
CA ASP A 87 11.72 11.16 -9.44
C ASP A 87 10.41 10.35 -9.53
N ILE A 88 9.29 11.05 -9.67
CA ILE A 88 7.95 10.44 -9.77
C ILE A 88 7.79 9.53 -11.00
N HIS A 89 8.43 9.83 -12.12
CA HIS A 89 8.36 8.99 -13.32
C HIS A 89 9.05 7.65 -13.08
N ARG A 90 10.18 7.68 -12.36
CA ARG A 90 10.84 6.44 -11.94
C ARG A 90 10.05 5.72 -10.86
N ALA A 91 9.52 6.44 -9.87
CA ALA A 91 8.71 5.88 -8.79
C ALA A 91 7.52 5.06 -9.33
N ALA A 92 6.81 5.61 -10.33
CA ALA A 92 5.68 4.92 -10.97
C ALA A 92 6.11 3.56 -11.56
N THR A 93 7.22 3.55 -12.31
CA THR A 93 7.76 2.33 -12.93
C THR A 93 8.30 1.34 -11.88
N HIS A 94 8.93 1.85 -10.83
CA HIS A 94 9.41 1.04 -9.70
C HIS A 94 8.24 0.33 -9.01
N ASN A 95 7.21 1.08 -8.63
CA ASN A 95 6.04 0.55 -7.92
C ASN A 95 5.27 -0.44 -8.79
N LYS A 96 5.11 -0.15 -10.10
CA LYS A 96 4.54 -1.13 -11.05
C LYS A 96 5.29 -2.46 -11.02
N GLY A 97 6.63 -2.41 -10.95
CA GLY A 97 7.47 -3.60 -10.85
C GLY A 97 7.20 -4.43 -9.58
N VAL A 98 7.01 -3.76 -8.44
CA VAL A 98 6.65 -4.42 -7.18
C VAL A 98 5.23 -5.00 -7.26
N MET A 99 4.28 -4.23 -7.77
CA MET A 99 2.87 -4.64 -7.88
C MET A 99 2.67 -5.81 -8.86
N ASN A 100 3.52 -5.99 -9.87
CA ASN A 100 3.49 -7.17 -10.73
C ASN A 100 3.51 -8.48 -9.92
N GLY A 101 4.37 -8.57 -8.90
CA GLY A 101 4.47 -9.75 -8.05
C GLY A 101 3.30 -9.86 -7.07
N ILE A 102 2.95 -8.74 -6.42
CA ILE A 102 1.83 -8.70 -5.45
C ILE A 102 0.51 -9.07 -6.13
N HIS A 103 0.19 -8.48 -7.29
CA HIS A 103 -1.04 -8.78 -8.03
C HIS A 103 -1.16 -10.25 -8.42
N ALA A 104 -0.04 -10.90 -8.77
CA ALA A 104 -0.06 -12.32 -9.10
C ALA A 104 -0.55 -13.17 -7.91
N VAL A 105 -0.05 -12.89 -6.71
CA VAL A 105 -0.46 -13.61 -5.49
C VAL A 105 -1.88 -13.23 -5.07
N VAL A 106 -2.23 -11.94 -5.06
CA VAL A 106 -3.57 -11.45 -4.72
C VAL A 106 -4.63 -12.06 -5.62
N LEU A 107 -4.36 -12.13 -6.93
CA LEU A 107 -5.26 -12.76 -7.89
C LEU A 107 -5.36 -14.28 -7.66
N ALA A 108 -4.22 -14.96 -7.42
CA ALA A 108 -4.19 -16.40 -7.20
C ALA A 108 -4.95 -16.83 -5.94
N THR A 109 -5.03 -15.97 -4.92
CA THR A 109 -5.78 -16.23 -3.68
C THR A 109 -7.22 -15.72 -3.72
N GLY A 110 -7.70 -15.22 -4.88
CA GLY A 110 -9.07 -14.73 -5.04
C GLY A 110 -9.36 -13.39 -4.35
N ASN A 111 -8.32 -12.64 -3.98
CA ASN A 111 -8.45 -11.33 -3.34
C ASN A 111 -8.63 -10.19 -4.35
N ASP A 112 -9.09 -9.04 -3.88
CA ASP A 112 -9.32 -7.86 -4.72
C ASP A 112 -8.00 -7.15 -5.10
N THR A 113 -7.58 -7.34 -6.35
CA THR A 113 -6.40 -6.67 -6.90
C THR A 113 -6.52 -5.15 -6.95
N ARG A 114 -7.73 -4.61 -7.16
CA ARG A 114 -7.94 -3.15 -7.26
C ARG A 114 -7.83 -2.50 -5.89
N GLY A 115 -8.36 -3.14 -4.85
CA GLY A 115 -8.20 -2.71 -3.46
C GLY A 115 -6.73 -2.65 -3.05
N ALA A 116 -5.95 -3.69 -3.39
CA ALA A 116 -4.51 -3.74 -3.13
C ALA A 116 -3.75 -2.63 -3.87
N GLU A 117 -4.05 -2.42 -5.16
CA GLU A 117 -3.43 -1.39 -5.99
C GLU A 117 -3.70 0.03 -5.50
N ALA A 118 -4.96 0.33 -5.17
CA ALA A 118 -5.36 1.62 -4.64
C ALA A 118 -4.66 1.92 -3.31
N SER A 119 -4.61 0.94 -2.40
CA SER A 119 -3.93 1.08 -1.11
C SER A 119 -2.43 1.34 -1.28
N ALA A 120 -1.74 0.54 -2.11
CA ALA A 120 -0.31 0.64 -2.33
C ALA A 120 0.09 2.01 -2.91
N HIS A 121 -0.64 2.49 -3.92
CA HIS A 121 -0.33 3.76 -4.57
C HIS A 121 -0.74 4.99 -3.75
N ALA A 122 -1.81 4.90 -2.96
CA ALA A 122 -2.14 5.94 -1.99
C ALA A 122 -1.05 6.01 -0.90
N TYR A 123 -0.58 4.86 -0.39
CA TYR A 123 0.49 4.79 0.59
C TYR A 123 1.82 5.34 0.05
N ALA A 124 2.12 5.10 -1.23
CA ALA A 124 3.29 5.66 -1.91
C ALA A 124 3.32 7.20 -1.93
N SER A 125 2.17 7.86 -1.71
CA SER A 125 2.03 9.33 -1.68
C SER A 125 1.76 9.91 -0.28
N LYS A 126 1.85 9.09 0.78
CA LYS A 126 1.43 9.47 2.14
C LYS A 126 2.14 10.73 2.68
N ASP A 127 3.36 10.98 2.22
CA ASP A 127 4.21 12.10 2.65
C ASP A 127 4.13 13.32 1.70
N GLY A 128 3.11 13.38 0.85
CA GLY A 128 2.86 14.49 -0.09
C GLY A 128 3.61 14.42 -1.42
N GLN A 129 4.54 13.46 -1.58
CA GLN A 129 5.18 13.13 -2.85
C GLN A 129 5.05 11.63 -3.11
N TYR A 130 4.71 11.25 -4.34
CA TYR A 130 4.67 9.86 -4.76
C TYR A 130 6.10 9.30 -4.88
N ARG A 131 6.41 8.24 -4.14
CA ARG A 131 7.75 7.62 -4.04
C ARG A 131 7.73 6.11 -4.29
N GLY A 132 8.91 5.53 -4.50
CA GLY A 132 9.11 4.08 -4.51
C GLY A 132 8.70 3.44 -3.19
N ILE A 133 7.92 2.35 -3.23
CA ILE A 133 7.45 1.63 -2.02
C ILE A 133 8.49 0.67 -1.44
N ALA A 134 9.51 0.29 -2.22
CA ALA A 134 10.63 -0.52 -1.77
C ALA A 134 11.94 0.28 -1.82
N THR A 135 12.78 0.08 -0.81
CA THR A 135 14.09 0.71 -0.69
C THR A 135 15.19 -0.35 -0.67
N TRP A 136 16.33 0.01 -1.27
CA TRP A 136 17.58 -0.75 -1.25
C TRP A 136 18.70 0.15 -0.74
N GLU A 137 19.53 -0.40 0.13
CA GLU A 137 20.67 0.26 0.80
C GLU A 137 21.90 -0.64 0.61
N TYR A 138 23.07 -0.05 0.40
CA TYR A 138 24.33 -0.76 0.18
C TYR A 138 25.51 -0.07 0.85
#